data_AF-A0A6I7WPI7-F1
#
_entry.id   AF-A0A6I7WPI7-F1
#
_cell.length_a   1.000
_cell.length_b   1.000
_cell.length_c   1.000
_cell.angle_alpha   90.00
_cell.angle_beta   90.00
_cell.angle_gamma   90.00
#
_symmetry.space_group_name_H-M   'P 1'
#
loop_
_entity.id
_entity.type
_entity.pdbx_description
1 polymer ?
#
loop_
_entity_poly.entity_id
_entity_poly.type
_entity_poly.pdbx_seq_one_letter_code
_entity_poly.pdbx_strand_id
1 'polypeptide(L)'
;MVEELARCFPDPDAIVKEKDKKAFTTLFGEYLRVENILQNYDEFSGLKSLQDLDSDDLSAVETFKNKHHLSDDDLSSMQAIKVPAERTIQDYRSTYNDIRDWLRREQSVNDQESSNIDWDDVVFEVDLLKSQEINLDYILELIFEHHKKTKDKTTLLEEAKRLIRASLGNRAKESLVVDFINQTNLDNIPDKSSIIDAFFTFAQA
;
A
#
# COMPACT_ATOMS: atom_id res chain seq x y z
N MET A 1 15.56 3.20 10.47
CA MET A 1 14.54 2.46 9.72
C MET A 1 13.83 3.29 8.66
N VAL A 2 12.96 4.26 8.98
CA VAL A 2 12.26 5.06 7.94
C VAL A 2 13.23 5.82 7.02
N GLU A 3 14.18 6.55 7.60
CA GLU A 3 15.21 7.26 6.83
C GLU A 3 16.10 6.30 6.04
N GLU A 4 16.29 5.09 6.57
CA GLU A 4 17.13 4.07 5.97
C GLU A 4 16.45 3.41 4.76
N LEU A 5 15.15 3.11 4.86
CA LEU A 5 14.33 2.66 3.73
C LEU A 5 14.38 3.70 2.61
N ALA A 6 14.14 4.97 2.93
CA ALA A 6 14.18 6.05 1.95
C ALA A 6 15.57 6.26 1.32
N ARG A 7 16.65 6.05 2.09
CA ARG A 7 18.02 6.22 1.62
C ARG A 7 18.51 5.05 0.76
N CYS A 8 18.23 3.82 1.20
CA CYS A 8 18.71 2.60 0.56
C CYS A 8 17.80 2.13 -0.59
N PHE A 9 16.51 2.40 -0.49
CA PHE A 9 15.47 1.94 -1.40
C PHE A 9 14.51 3.07 -1.80
N PRO A 10 15.01 4.18 -2.39
CA PRO A 10 14.15 5.30 -2.79
C PRO A 10 13.14 4.94 -3.89
N ASP A 11 13.44 3.91 -4.67
CA ASP A 11 12.58 3.34 -5.71
C ASP A 11 12.50 1.82 -5.50
N PRO A 12 11.45 1.31 -4.83
CA PRO A 12 11.37 -0.09 -4.48
C PRO A 12 11.07 -1.00 -5.69
N ASP A 13 10.46 -0.47 -6.75
CA ASP A 13 10.20 -1.23 -7.98
C ASP A 13 11.50 -1.54 -8.75
N ALA A 14 12.58 -0.79 -8.48
CA ALA A 14 13.89 -0.96 -9.09
C ALA A 14 14.78 -2.03 -8.41
N ILE A 15 14.29 -2.75 -7.39
CA ILE A 15 15.10 -3.72 -6.64
C ILE A 15 15.30 -5.03 -7.43
N VAL A 16 16.37 -5.08 -8.23
CA VAL A 16 16.68 -6.24 -9.09
C VAL A 16 17.65 -7.24 -8.43
N LYS A 17 18.71 -6.78 -7.76
CA LYS A 17 19.72 -7.69 -7.21
C LYS A 17 19.20 -8.45 -6.00
N GLU A 18 19.52 -9.74 -5.93
CA GLU A 18 19.07 -10.62 -4.85
C GLU A 18 19.53 -10.13 -3.47
N LYS A 19 20.75 -9.61 -3.36
CA LYS A 19 21.28 -9.02 -2.13
C LYS A 19 20.43 -7.85 -1.64
N ASP A 20 19.99 -7.01 -2.57
CA ASP A 20 19.19 -5.84 -2.29
C ASP A 20 17.75 -6.25 -1.94
N LYS A 21 17.21 -7.30 -2.59
CA LYS A 21 15.93 -7.92 -2.21
C LYS A 21 15.96 -8.42 -0.77
N LYS A 22 17.01 -9.14 -0.37
CA LYS A 22 17.17 -9.64 1.01
C LYS A 22 17.24 -8.48 2.00
N ALA A 23 18.12 -7.51 1.75
CA ALA A 23 18.27 -6.34 2.62
C ALA A 23 16.97 -5.53 2.77
N PHE A 24 16.25 -5.31 1.67
CA PHE A 24 14.95 -4.65 1.68
C PHE A 24 13.92 -5.45 2.49
N THR A 25 13.84 -6.76 2.26
CA THR A 25 12.88 -7.64 2.95
C THR A 25 13.11 -7.64 4.45
N THR A 26 14.36 -7.73 4.90
CA THR A 26 14.71 -7.64 6.32
C THR A 26 14.27 -6.30 6.92
N LEU A 27 14.66 -5.19 6.29
CA LEU A 27 14.39 -3.85 6.80
C LEU A 27 12.89 -3.50 6.78
N PHE A 28 12.17 -3.88 5.73
CA PHE A 28 10.75 -3.62 5.61
C PHE A 28 9.92 -4.56 6.51
N GLY A 29 10.36 -5.79 6.74
CA GLY A 29 9.75 -6.68 7.74
C GLY A 29 9.85 -6.10 9.16
N GLU A 30 10.99 -5.52 9.53
CA GLU A 30 11.13 -4.76 10.78
C GLU A 30 10.18 -3.56 10.83
N TYR A 31 10.03 -2.86 9.71
CA TYR A 31 9.07 -1.75 9.59
C TYR A 31 7.64 -2.19 9.88
N LEU A 32 7.18 -3.27 9.26
CA LEU A 32 5.84 -3.80 9.47
C LEU A 32 5.59 -4.18 10.93
N ARG A 33 6.58 -4.81 11.59
CA ARG A 33 6.48 -5.17 13.02
C ARG A 33 6.34 -3.95 13.92
N VAL A 34 7.18 -2.94 13.71
CA VAL A 34 7.13 -1.70 14.49
C VAL A 34 5.83 -0.93 14.20
N GLU A 35 5.44 -0.80 12.94
CA GLU A 35 4.17 -0.14 12.56
C GLU A 35 2.98 -0.81 13.23
N ASN A 36 2.92 -2.14 13.23
CA ASN A 36 1.85 -2.89 13.88
C ASN A 36 1.78 -2.67 15.41
N ILE A 37 2.94 -2.53 16.07
CA ILE A 37 2.99 -2.19 17.49
C ILE A 37 2.45 -0.76 17.70
N LEU A 38 2.93 0.18 16.89
CA LEU A 38 2.59 1.61 16.99
C LEU A 38 1.12 1.90 16.69
N GLN A 39 0.43 1.08 15.89
CA GLN A 39 -1.00 1.22 15.61
C GLN A 39 -1.90 1.20 16.85
N ASN A 40 -1.42 0.65 17.97
CA ASN A 40 -2.18 0.63 19.23
C ASN A 40 -2.03 1.93 20.05
N TYR A 41 -1.25 2.90 19.57
CA TYR A 41 -1.00 4.17 20.26
C TYR A 41 -1.77 5.31 19.59
N ASP A 42 -2.49 6.09 20.40
CA ASP A 42 -3.32 7.21 19.93
C ASP A 42 -2.47 8.29 19.25
N GLU A 43 -1.25 8.52 19.72
CA GLU A 43 -0.32 9.49 19.15
C GLU A 43 0.08 9.11 17.72
N PHE A 44 0.33 7.83 17.46
CA PHE A 44 0.67 7.35 16.13
C PHE A 44 -0.55 7.43 15.19
N SER A 45 -1.74 7.10 15.69
CA SER A 45 -2.99 7.24 14.94
C SER A 45 -3.26 8.70 14.56
N GLY A 46 -3.04 9.63 15.49
CA GLY A 46 -3.12 11.07 15.25
C GLY A 46 -2.10 11.54 14.23
N LEU A 47 -0.86 11.02 14.29
CA LEU A 47 0.18 11.38 13.34
C LEU A 47 -0.13 10.92 11.91
N LYS A 48 -0.77 9.75 11.75
CA LYS A 48 -1.23 9.25 10.45
C LYS A 48 -2.39 10.10 9.90
N SER A 49 -3.41 10.38 10.71
CA SER A 49 -4.55 11.21 10.28
C SER A 49 -4.16 12.66 9.99
N LEU A 50 -3.08 13.17 10.59
CA LEU A 50 -2.53 14.48 10.26
C LEU A 50 -2.05 14.57 8.80
N GLN A 51 -1.63 13.45 8.18
CA GLN A 51 -1.18 13.45 6.78
C GLN A 51 -2.32 13.70 5.79
N ASP A 52 -3.55 13.34 6.16
CA ASP A 52 -4.75 13.52 5.34
C ASP A 52 -5.48 14.85 5.64
N LEU A 53 -5.00 15.62 6.62
CA LEU A 53 -5.61 16.86 7.06
C LEU A 53 -5.30 17.98 6.06
N ASP A 54 -6.35 18.62 5.55
CA ASP A 54 -6.21 19.87 4.80
C ASP A 54 -5.74 20.99 5.75
N SER A 55 -4.53 21.48 5.52
CA SER A 55 -3.89 22.49 6.37
C SER A 55 -4.47 23.88 6.16
N ASP A 56 -5.13 24.12 5.03
CA ASP A 56 -5.78 25.39 4.71
C ASP A 56 -7.20 25.49 5.29
N ASP A 57 -7.79 24.35 5.68
CA ASP A 57 -9.10 24.29 6.34
C ASP A 57 -8.96 24.46 7.87
N LEU A 58 -9.09 25.71 8.32
CA LEU A 58 -9.05 26.07 9.75
C LEU A 58 -10.08 25.31 10.60
N SER A 59 -11.26 24.99 10.04
CA SER A 59 -12.29 24.25 10.76
C SER A 59 -11.91 22.78 10.92
N ALA A 60 -11.30 22.18 9.88
CA ALA A 60 -10.77 20.82 9.95
C ALA A 60 -9.63 20.73 10.97
N VAL A 61 -8.71 21.70 10.97
CA VAL A 61 -7.59 21.79 11.93
C VAL A 61 -8.09 21.90 13.37
N GLU A 62 -9.08 22.76 13.64
CA GLU A 62 -9.64 22.90 15.00
C GLU A 62 -10.36 21.62 15.47
N THR A 63 -11.11 20.98 14.57
CA THR A 63 -11.77 19.69 14.85
C THR A 63 -10.74 18.60 15.14
N PHE A 64 -9.65 18.55 14.38
CA PHE A 64 -8.55 17.61 14.57
C PHE A 64 -7.88 17.80 15.94
N LYS A 65 -7.53 19.04 16.30
CA LYS A 65 -6.93 19.36 17.60
C LYS A 65 -7.84 18.92 18.76
N ASN A 66 -9.13 19.23 18.67
CA ASN A 66 -10.09 18.84 19.70
C ASN A 66 -10.24 17.33 19.82
N LYS A 67 -10.29 16.60 18.69
CA LYS A 67 -10.40 15.14 18.66
C LYS A 67 -9.20 14.43 19.28
N HIS A 68 -8.00 14.95 19.04
CA HIS A 68 -6.75 14.37 19.52
C HIS A 68 -6.21 15.04 20.80
N HIS A 69 -6.98 15.96 21.39
CA HIS A 69 -6.62 16.73 22.59
C HIS A 69 -5.26 17.47 22.47
N LEU A 70 -5.00 18.07 21.30
CA LEU A 70 -3.73 18.72 20.97
C LEU A 70 -3.78 20.24 21.18
N SER A 71 -2.69 20.79 21.69
CA SER A 71 -2.40 22.23 21.62
C SER A 71 -1.79 22.62 20.27
N ASP A 72 -1.62 23.93 20.02
CA ASP A 72 -0.90 24.41 18.83
C ASP A 72 0.58 24.02 18.85
N ASP A 73 1.19 23.92 20.04
CA ASP A 73 2.57 23.46 20.22
C ASP A 73 2.71 21.95 19.93
N ASP A 74 1.73 21.15 20.35
CA ASP A 74 1.68 19.71 20.04
C ASP A 74 1.51 19.49 18.53
N LEU A 75 0.59 20.22 17.90
CA LEU A 75 0.37 20.15 16.45
C LEU A 75 1.64 20.52 15.67
N SER A 76 2.32 21.59 16.08
CA SER A 76 3.59 22.02 15.48
C SER A 76 4.69 20.95 15.62
N SER A 77 4.75 20.31 16.80
CA SER A 77 5.68 19.22 17.06
C SER A 77 5.38 17.99 16.20
N MET A 78 4.11 17.63 16.03
CA MET A 78 3.68 16.53 15.17
C MET A 78 3.98 16.79 13.69
N GLN A 79 3.76 18.02 13.20
CA GLN A 79 4.07 18.41 11.82
C GLN A 79 5.58 18.34 11.50
N ALA A 80 6.45 18.48 12.51
CA ALA A 80 7.89 18.32 12.34
C ALA A 80 8.32 16.85 12.18
N ILE A 81 7.48 15.89 12.57
CA ILE A 81 7.81 14.46 12.46
C ILE A 81 7.62 14.02 11.02
N LYS A 82 8.71 13.54 10.41
CA LYS A 82 8.67 13.01 9.05
C LYS A 82 8.11 11.58 9.03
N VAL A 83 6.89 11.46 8.54
CA VAL A 83 6.25 10.16 8.25
C VAL A 83 6.35 9.88 6.75
N PRO A 84 6.61 8.63 6.32
CA PRO A 84 6.50 8.26 4.92
C PRO A 84 5.08 8.48 4.40
N ALA A 85 4.96 8.95 3.17
CA ALA A 85 3.65 9.03 2.51
C ALA A 85 3.03 7.62 2.41
N GLU A 86 1.72 7.51 2.56
CA GLU A 86 1.02 6.22 2.48
C GLU A 86 1.29 5.52 1.14
N ARG A 87 1.39 6.30 0.06
CA ARG A 87 1.78 5.80 -1.27
C ARG A 87 3.14 5.08 -1.25
N THR A 88 4.15 5.67 -0.62
CA THR A 88 5.49 5.06 -0.52
C THR A 88 5.44 3.76 0.27
N ILE A 89 4.64 3.71 1.35
CA ILE A 89 4.44 2.47 2.11
C ILE A 89 3.73 1.40 1.27
N GLN A 90 2.74 1.79 0.45
CA GLN A 90 2.09 0.87 -0.49
C GLN A 90 3.06 0.33 -1.54
N ASP A 91 3.94 1.16 -2.11
CA ASP A 91 4.99 0.75 -3.05
C ASP A 91 5.93 -0.28 -2.40
N TYR A 92 6.34 -0.04 -1.15
CA TYR A 92 7.12 -1.00 -0.38
C TYR A 92 6.37 -2.31 -0.12
N ARG A 93 5.08 -2.26 0.26
CA ARG A 93 4.25 -3.47 0.45
C ARG A 93 4.13 -4.27 -0.86
N SER A 94 3.95 -3.60 -1.99
CA SER A 94 3.92 -4.24 -3.31
C SER A 94 5.22 -4.99 -3.58
N THR A 95 6.36 -4.29 -3.47
CA THR A 95 7.69 -4.86 -3.71
C THR A 95 8.00 -6.02 -2.77
N TYR A 96 7.64 -5.90 -1.50
CA TYR A 96 7.82 -6.96 -0.50
C TYR A 96 7.06 -8.23 -0.85
N ASN A 97 5.80 -8.08 -1.29
CA ASN A 97 4.99 -9.18 -1.80
C ASN A 97 5.59 -9.78 -3.09
N ASP A 98 6.07 -8.94 -4.02
CA ASP A 98 6.73 -9.38 -5.25
C ASP A 98 7.98 -10.23 -4.99
N ILE A 99 8.82 -9.80 -4.04
CA ILE A 99 10.01 -10.56 -3.63
C ILE A 99 9.62 -11.90 -3.01
N ARG A 100 8.58 -11.93 -2.17
CA ARG A 100 8.10 -13.19 -1.58
C ARG A 100 7.61 -14.17 -2.66
N ASP A 101 6.82 -13.68 -3.61
CA ASP A 101 6.26 -14.50 -4.68
C ASP A 101 7.34 -14.95 -5.68
N TRP A 102 8.36 -14.12 -5.90
CA TRP A 102 9.57 -14.49 -6.63
C TRP A 102 10.34 -15.61 -5.89
N LEU A 103 10.64 -15.44 -4.61
CA LEU A 103 11.41 -16.41 -3.81
C LEU A 103 10.72 -17.77 -3.77
N ARG A 104 9.39 -17.79 -3.56
CA ARG A 104 8.60 -19.03 -3.60
C ARG A 104 8.66 -19.73 -4.96
N ARG A 105 8.69 -18.97 -6.06
CA ARG A 105 8.81 -19.53 -7.42
C ARG A 105 10.20 -20.08 -7.66
N GLU A 106 11.25 -19.37 -7.30
CA GLU A 106 12.65 -19.83 -7.43
C GLU A 106 12.86 -21.15 -6.67
N GLN A 107 12.38 -21.24 -5.43
CA GLN A 107 12.44 -22.47 -4.63
C GLN A 107 11.67 -23.65 -5.25
N SER A 108 10.69 -23.38 -6.11
CA SER A 108 9.90 -24.43 -6.78
C SER A 108 10.44 -24.85 -8.16
N VAL A 109 11.28 -24.02 -8.79
CA VAL A 109 11.75 -24.21 -10.17
C VAL A 109 13.16 -24.80 -10.25
N ASN A 110 14.02 -24.61 -9.23
CA ASN A 110 15.38 -25.16 -9.21
C ASN A 110 15.74 -25.79 -7.86
N ASP A 111 16.28 -27.01 -7.92
CA ASP A 111 17.15 -27.59 -6.89
C ASP A 111 18.29 -26.61 -6.57
N GLN A 112 18.22 -25.92 -5.42
CA GLN A 112 19.29 -25.28 -4.61
C GLN A 112 20.55 -24.60 -5.25
N GLU A 113 20.74 -24.52 -6.57
CA GLU A 113 22.02 -24.18 -7.20
C GLU A 113 22.09 -22.77 -7.80
N SER A 114 20.98 -22.02 -7.92
CA SER A 114 20.97 -20.71 -8.62
C SER A 114 21.14 -19.47 -7.72
N SER A 115 20.86 -19.58 -6.42
CA SER A 115 21.04 -18.47 -5.47
C SER A 115 22.33 -18.66 -4.67
N ASN A 116 23.16 -17.62 -4.65
CA ASN A 116 24.35 -17.57 -3.78
C ASN A 116 24.07 -16.82 -2.47
N ILE A 117 22.79 -16.59 -2.17
CA ILE A 117 22.31 -15.85 -1.01
C ILE A 117 21.46 -16.78 -0.16
N ASP A 118 21.88 -16.97 1.08
CA ASP A 118 21.08 -17.68 2.08
C ASP A 118 19.84 -16.85 2.43
N TRP A 119 18.66 -17.46 2.38
CA TRP A 119 17.37 -16.85 2.72
C TRP A 119 16.73 -17.44 3.98
N ASP A 120 17.37 -18.43 4.61
CA ASP A 120 16.80 -19.18 5.73
C ASP A 120 16.59 -18.30 6.99
N ASP A 121 17.33 -17.20 7.08
CA ASP A 121 17.24 -16.19 8.15
C ASP A 121 16.15 -15.13 7.89
N VAL A 122 15.51 -15.12 6.73
CA VAL A 122 14.47 -14.14 6.37
C VAL A 122 13.09 -14.74 6.60
N VAL A 123 12.39 -14.22 7.62
CA VAL A 123 10.99 -14.57 7.89
C VAL A 123 10.08 -13.48 7.34
N PHE A 124 9.14 -13.85 6.46
CA PHE A 124 8.15 -12.93 5.93
C PHE A 124 6.98 -12.74 6.90
N GLU A 125 6.67 -11.48 7.22
CA GLU A 125 5.53 -11.05 8.05
C GLU A 125 4.14 -11.24 7.39
N VAL A 126 3.77 -12.49 7.03
CA VAL A 126 2.54 -12.80 6.30
C VAL A 126 1.28 -12.43 7.09
N ASP A 127 1.26 -12.67 8.39
CA ASP A 127 0.08 -12.39 9.22
C ASP A 127 -0.17 -10.88 9.36
N LEU A 128 0.89 -10.08 9.45
CA LEU A 128 0.80 -8.61 9.46
C LEU A 128 0.28 -8.07 8.13
N LEU A 129 0.72 -8.65 7.01
CA LEU A 129 0.21 -8.26 5.70
C LEU A 129 -1.29 -8.56 5.56
N LYS A 130 -1.74 -9.72 6.06
CA LYS A 130 -3.15 -10.11 6.01
C LYS A 130 -4.03 -9.25 6.91
N SER A 131 -3.58 -8.91 8.11
CA SER A 131 -4.37 -8.10 9.05
C SER A 131 -4.61 -6.67 8.55
N GLN A 132 -3.73 -6.19 7.67
CA GLN A 132 -3.80 -4.85 7.07
C GLN A 132 -4.33 -4.86 5.63
N GLU A 133 -4.86 -5.99 5.14
CA GLU A 133 -5.44 -6.06 3.80
C GLU A 133 -6.69 -5.19 3.68
N ILE A 134 -6.66 -4.26 2.73
CA ILE A 134 -7.87 -3.63 2.23
C ILE A 134 -8.69 -4.65 1.43
N ASN A 135 -10.00 -4.64 1.61
CA ASN A 135 -10.91 -5.51 0.86
C ASN A 135 -11.01 -5.05 -0.60
N LEU A 136 -11.45 -5.96 -1.48
CA LEU A 136 -11.56 -5.67 -2.90
C LEU A 136 -12.55 -4.53 -3.18
N ASP A 137 -13.66 -4.49 -2.45
CA ASP A 137 -14.69 -3.47 -2.57
C ASP A 137 -14.11 -2.06 -2.37
N TYR A 138 -13.28 -1.86 -1.34
CA TYR A 138 -12.61 -0.58 -1.09
C TYR A 138 -11.62 -0.23 -2.19
N ILE A 139 -10.90 -1.21 -2.75
CA ILE A 139 -10.03 -0.96 -3.92
C ILE A 139 -10.86 -0.47 -5.11
N LEU A 140 -12.02 -1.08 -5.38
CA LEU A 140 -12.93 -0.67 -6.45
C LEU A 140 -13.48 0.74 -6.19
N GLU A 141 -13.83 1.07 -4.95
CA GLU A 141 -14.25 2.42 -4.58
C GLU A 141 -13.15 3.47 -4.83
N LEU A 142 -11.90 3.17 -4.46
CA LEU A 142 -10.77 4.05 -4.72
C LEU A 142 -10.55 4.26 -6.23
N ILE A 143 -10.63 3.19 -7.02
CA ILE A 143 -10.55 3.26 -8.49
C ILE A 143 -11.65 4.18 -9.04
N PHE A 144 -12.88 4.05 -8.54
CA PHE A 144 -13.99 4.93 -8.93
C PHE A 144 -13.72 6.40 -8.59
N GLU A 145 -13.27 6.70 -7.37
CA GLU A 145 -12.93 8.06 -6.95
C GLU A 145 -11.81 8.66 -7.81
N HIS A 146 -10.76 7.88 -8.06
CA HIS A 146 -9.65 8.29 -8.91
C HIS A 146 -10.12 8.58 -10.35
N HIS A 147 -11.00 7.76 -10.92
CA HIS A 147 -11.59 8.01 -12.24
C HIS A 147 -12.47 9.28 -12.29
N LYS A 148 -13.15 9.62 -11.19
CA LYS A 148 -13.92 10.88 -11.12
C LYS A 148 -13.01 12.10 -11.06
N LYS A 149 -11.86 12.00 -10.37
CA LYS A 149 -10.85 13.07 -10.28
C LYS A 149 -9.99 13.20 -11.53
N THR A 150 -9.60 12.07 -12.11
CA THR A 150 -8.64 11.95 -13.23
C THR A 150 -9.27 11.10 -14.33
N LYS A 151 -9.57 11.70 -15.48
CA LYS A 151 -10.11 11.00 -16.66
C LYS A 151 -9.03 10.31 -17.51
N ASP A 152 -7.82 10.18 -16.99
CA ASP A 152 -6.74 9.47 -17.65
C ASP A 152 -6.74 7.99 -17.29
N LYS A 153 -7.02 7.16 -18.29
CA LYS A 153 -7.12 5.70 -18.15
C LYS A 153 -5.76 5.07 -17.83
N THR A 154 -4.66 5.62 -18.34
CA THR A 154 -3.32 5.08 -18.09
C THR A 154 -2.94 5.25 -16.63
N THR A 155 -3.09 6.46 -16.07
CA THR A 155 -2.86 6.71 -14.65
C THR A 155 -3.77 5.85 -13.76
N LEU A 156 -5.04 5.68 -14.13
CA LEU A 156 -5.98 4.84 -13.38
C LEU A 156 -5.54 3.36 -13.34
N LEU A 157 -5.07 2.82 -14.46
CA LEU A 157 -4.59 1.44 -14.52
C LEU A 157 -3.35 1.21 -13.67
N GLU A 158 -2.39 2.14 -13.70
CA GLU A 158 -1.19 2.04 -12.86
C GLU A 158 -1.54 2.13 -11.37
N GLU A 159 -2.51 2.99 -11.01
CA GLU A 159 -3.03 3.08 -9.65
C GLU A 159 -3.72 1.78 -9.20
N ALA A 160 -4.60 1.24 -10.04
CA ALA A 160 -5.33 0.00 -9.76
C ALA A 160 -4.37 -1.20 -9.57
N LYS A 161 -3.37 -1.33 -10.46
CA LYS A 161 -2.33 -2.36 -10.33
C LYS A 161 -1.58 -2.23 -9.01
N ARG A 162 -1.17 -1.02 -8.63
CA ARG A 162 -0.46 -0.78 -7.37
C ARG A 162 -1.28 -1.21 -6.16
N LEU A 163 -2.54 -0.75 -6.08
CA LEU A 163 -3.44 -1.09 -4.96
C LEU A 163 -3.66 -2.60 -4.84
N ILE A 164 -3.89 -3.28 -5.97
CA ILE A 164 -4.11 -4.72 -6.01
C ILE A 164 -2.83 -5.49 -5.63
N ARG A 165 -1.66 -5.06 -6.12
CA ARG A 165 -0.37 -5.71 -5.80
C ARG A 165 0.03 -5.52 -4.34
N ALA A 166 -0.28 -4.39 -3.72
CA ALA A 166 -0.06 -4.18 -2.30
C ALA A 166 -0.92 -5.12 -1.43
N SER A 167 -2.10 -5.53 -1.90
CA SER A 167 -3.04 -6.42 -1.21
C SER A 167 -2.75 -7.89 -1.49
N LEU A 168 -2.17 -8.59 -0.51
CA LEU A 168 -1.73 -9.98 -0.63
C LEU A 168 -2.83 -10.92 -1.16
N GLY A 169 -4.05 -10.88 -0.61
CA GLY A 169 -5.18 -11.71 -1.02
C GLY A 169 -5.84 -11.33 -2.37
N ASN A 170 -5.55 -10.13 -2.90
CA ASN A 170 -6.15 -9.65 -4.14
C ASN A 170 -5.21 -9.67 -5.34
N ARG A 171 -3.90 -9.92 -5.16
CA ARG A 171 -2.92 -9.99 -6.26
C ARG A 171 -3.34 -10.90 -7.42
N ALA A 172 -3.91 -12.07 -7.11
CA ALA A 172 -4.37 -13.02 -8.13
C ALA A 172 -5.51 -12.47 -9.02
N LYS A 173 -6.18 -11.39 -8.59
CA LYS A 173 -7.26 -10.72 -9.33
C LYS A 173 -6.76 -9.54 -10.15
N GLU A 174 -5.45 -9.25 -10.19
CA GLU A 174 -4.89 -8.10 -10.92
C GLU A 174 -5.36 -8.06 -12.38
N SER A 175 -5.20 -9.15 -13.13
CA SER A 175 -5.63 -9.22 -14.52
C SER A 175 -7.12 -8.96 -14.67
N LEU A 176 -7.96 -9.52 -13.78
CA LEU A 176 -9.40 -9.34 -13.80
C LEU A 176 -9.81 -7.88 -13.57
N VAL A 177 -9.14 -7.19 -12.63
CA VAL A 177 -9.37 -5.75 -12.36
C VAL A 177 -8.89 -4.89 -13.54
N VAL A 178 -7.74 -5.20 -14.11
CA VAL A 178 -7.20 -4.52 -15.30
C VAL A 178 -8.15 -4.69 -16.49
N ASP A 179 -8.64 -5.90 -16.73
CA ASP A 179 -9.59 -6.21 -17.79
C ASP A 179 -10.91 -5.48 -17.59
N PHE A 180 -11.43 -5.45 -16.36
CA PHE A 180 -12.62 -4.69 -16.00
C PHE A 180 -12.48 -3.20 -16.36
N ILE A 181 -11.39 -2.55 -15.93
CA ILE A 181 -11.12 -1.13 -16.24
C ILE A 181 -10.96 -0.91 -17.75
N ASN A 182 -10.37 -1.87 -18.46
CA ASN A 182 -10.17 -1.77 -19.90
C ASN A 182 -11.46 -1.90 -20.69
N GLN A 183 -12.34 -2.81 -20.29
CA GLN A 183 -13.53 -3.21 -21.05
C GLN A 183 -14.80 -2.47 -20.60
N THR A 184 -14.79 -1.84 -19.43
CA THR A 184 -15.94 -1.12 -18.87
C THR A 184 -15.79 0.38 -19.06
N ASN A 185 -16.89 1.04 -19.47
CA ASN A 185 -16.95 2.50 -19.43
C ASN A 185 -17.35 2.96 -18.02
N LEU A 186 -16.34 3.35 -17.22
CA LEU A 186 -16.53 3.82 -15.85
C LEU A 186 -17.33 5.13 -15.74
N ASP A 187 -17.51 5.89 -16.83
CA ASP A 187 -18.40 7.07 -16.83
C ASP A 187 -19.88 6.71 -16.70
N ASN A 188 -20.25 5.49 -17.11
CA ASN A 188 -21.62 4.98 -16.98
C ASN A 188 -21.94 4.52 -15.54
N ILE A 189 -20.95 4.48 -14.66
CA ILE A 189 -21.13 4.07 -13.28
C ILE A 189 -21.52 5.32 -12.45
N PRO A 190 -22.73 5.33 -11.85
CA PRO A 190 -23.24 6.52 -11.17
C PRO A 190 -22.58 6.75 -9.81
N ASP A 191 -22.27 5.69 -9.07
CA ASP A 191 -21.82 5.75 -7.68
C ASP A 191 -20.89 4.59 -7.30
N LYS A 192 -20.34 4.67 -6.09
CA LYS A 192 -19.41 3.69 -5.50
C LYS A 192 -20.01 2.30 -5.36
N SER A 193 -21.26 2.17 -4.93
CA SER A 193 -21.92 0.86 -4.85
C SER A 193 -22.03 0.21 -6.23
N SER A 194 -22.32 1.00 -7.26
CA SER A 194 -22.52 0.50 -8.61
C SER A 194 -21.24 -0.04 -9.26
N ILE A 195 -20.04 0.44 -8.88
CA ILE A 195 -18.79 -0.12 -9.42
C ILE A 195 -18.56 -1.55 -8.90
N ILE A 196 -18.97 -1.83 -7.67
CA ILE A 196 -18.84 -3.15 -7.05
C ILE A 196 -19.73 -4.15 -7.79
N ASP A 197 -21.01 -3.82 -7.97
CA ASP A 197 -21.96 -4.66 -8.70
C ASP A 197 -21.54 -4.87 -10.17
N ALA A 198 -21.06 -3.81 -10.83
CA ALA A 198 -20.58 -3.89 -12.21
C ALA A 198 -19.35 -4.81 -12.33
N PHE A 199 -18.41 -4.73 -11.38
CA PHE A 199 -17.24 -5.60 -11.35
C PHE A 199 -17.63 -7.07 -11.14
N PHE A 200 -18.50 -7.37 -10.17
CA PHE A 200 -18.94 -8.74 -9.94
C PHE A 200 -19.74 -9.32 -11.10
N THR A 201 -20.54 -8.49 -11.78
CA THR A 201 -21.23 -8.88 -13.01
C THR A 201 -20.24 -9.19 -14.12
N PHE A 202 -19.21 -8.36 -14.30
CA PHE A 202 -18.15 -8.60 -15.28
C PHE A 202 -17.36 -9.88 -14.99
N ALA A 203 -17.06 -10.14 -13.72
CA ALA A 203 -16.29 -11.32 -13.29
C ALA A 203 -17.04 -12.66 -13.46
N GLN A 204 -18.36 -12.63 -13.61
CA GLN A 204 -19.20 -13.80 -13.85
C GLN A 204 -19.44 -14.11 -15.33
N ALA A 205 -19.11 -13.16 -16.23
CA ALA A 205 -19.31 -13.26 -17.67
C ALA A 205 -18.21 -14.10 -18.35
#